data_AF-A0AAP2MIE1-F1
#
_entry.id   AF-A0AAP2MIE1-F1
#
_cell.length_a   1.000
_cell.length_b   1.000
_cell.length_c   1.000
_cell.angle_alpha   90.00
_cell.angle_beta   90.00
_cell.angle_gamma   90.00
#
_symmetry.space_group_name_H-M   'P 1'
#
loop_
_entity.id
_entity.type
_entity.pdbx_description
1 polymer ?
#
loop_
_entity_poly.entity_id
_entity_poly.type
_entity_poly.pdbx_seq_one_letter_code
_entity_poly.pdbx_strand_id
1 'polypeptide(L)'
;MSSPSDTLFRWYQLTERERLVWASAFSQFVGAPLDAARAADAKVVAVKGLDIDQYTMSPEHELAKSNLEVPFEAFAPWYRVAYRISHRLGCQPLTDEDVARAYDAYQRSRCDFY
;
A
#
# COMPACT_ATOMS: atom_id res chain seq x y z
N MET A 1 34.40 -11.41 2.96
CA MET A 1 33.26 -11.56 3.90
C MET A 1 32.88 -10.16 4.35
N SER A 2 31.85 -9.57 3.74
CA SER A 2 31.41 -8.23 4.09
C SER A 2 30.59 -8.30 5.38
N SER A 3 31.04 -7.63 6.44
CA SER A 3 30.29 -7.51 7.69
C SER A 3 28.92 -6.91 7.41
N PRO A 4 27.82 -7.46 7.96
CA PRO A 4 26.51 -6.83 7.86
C PRO A 4 26.60 -5.48 8.57
N SER A 5 26.28 -4.41 7.84
CA SER A 5 26.30 -3.03 8.31
C SER A 5 25.59 -2.92 9.66
N ASP A 6 26.32 -2.54 10.70
CA ASP A 6 25.88 -2.39 12.10
C ASP A 6 25.03 -1.12 12.28
N THR A 7 24.13 -0.86 11.31
CA THR A 7 23.37 0.39 11.21
C THR A 7 21.92 0.08 11.50
N LEU A 8 21.47 0.48 12.69
CA LEU A 8 20.07 0.37 13.07
C LEU A 8 19.21 1.32 12.23
N PHE A 9 17.95 0.95 12.00
CA PHE A 9 17.01 1.86 11.36
C PHE A 9 16.84 3.12 12.20
N ARG A 10 16.90 4.28 11.54
CA ARG A 10 16.55 5.53 12.20
C ARG A 10 15.04 5.68 12.17
N TRP A 11 14.46 6.04 13.31
CA TRP A 11 13.01 6.15 13.49
C TRP A 11 12.26 6.93 12.38
N TYR A 12 12.86 8.03 11.91
CA TYR A 12 12.28 8.87 10.85
C TYR A 12 12.31 8.24 9.45
N GLN A 13 13.11 7.20 9.23
CA GLN A 13 13.14 6.44 7.97
C GLN A 13 12.06 5.37 7.91
N LEU A 14 11.42 5.08 9.04
CA LEU A 14 10.34 4.12 9.14
C LEU A 14 8.99 4.78 8.84
N THR A 15 8.14 4.10 8.08
CA THR A 15 6.72 4.44 7.94
C THR A 15 5.98 4.23 9.26
N GLU A 16 4.75 4.72 9.39
CA GLU A 16 3.96 4.52 10.61
C GLU A 16 3.75 3.04 10.95
N ARG A 17 3.43 2.22 9.94
CA ARG A 17 3.32 0.76 10.12
C ARG A 17 4.64 0.14 10.56
N GLU A 18 5.74 0.51 9.92
CA GLU A 18 7.06 -0.01 10.27
C GLU A 18 7.44 0.36 11.71
N ARG A 19 7.10 1.57 12.17
CA ARG A 19 7.28 1.99 13.57
C ARG A 19 6.47 1.15 14.54
N LEU A 20 5.22 0.82 14.21
CA LEU A 20 4.37 -0.06 15.04
C LEU A 20 4.96 -1.46 15.16
N VAL A 21 5.39 -2.04 14.04
CA VAL A 21 6.05 -3.35 14.01
C VAL A 21 7.33 -3.30 14.85
N TRP A 22 8.16 -2.28 14.64
CA TRP A 22 9.40 -2.10 15.37
C TRP A 22 9.16 -1.99 16.88
N ALA A 23 8.24 -1.11 17.32
CA ALA A 23 7.92 -0.91 18.72
C ALA A 23 7.38 -2.18 19.38
N SER A 24 6.50 -2.92 18.69
CA SER A 24 5.97 -4.19 19.18
C SER A 24 7.06 -5.23 19.40
N ALA A 25 7.97 -5.38 18.43
CA ALA A 25 9.08 -6.32 18.52
C ALA A 25 10.11 -5.90 19.60
N PHE A 26 10.41 -4.61 19.70
CA PHE A 26 11.32 -4.07 20.71
C PHE A 26 10.79 -4.31 22.13
N SER A 27 9.49 -4.10 22.35
CA SER A 27 8.86 -4.24 23.68
C SER A 27 8.87 -5.65 24.25
N GLN A 28 9.10 -6.68 23.42
CA GLN A 28 9.14 -8.08 23.84
C GLN A 28 10.47 -8.49 24.49
N PHE A 29 11.50 -7.65 24.40
CA PHE A 29 12.81 -7.93 24.97
C PHE A 29 12.98 -7.23 26.32
N VAL A 30 13.33 -8.01 27.35
CA VAL A 30 13.65 -7.49 28.68
C VAL A 30 15.16 -7.56 28.89
N GLY A 31 15.78 -6.43 29.23
CA GLY A 31 17.16 -6.39 29.75
C GLY A 31 18.30 -6.23 28.73
N ALA A 32 18.02 -6.24 27.42
CA ALA A 32 19.05 -6.06 26.38
C ALA A 32 18.55 -5.12 25.24
N PRO A 33 18.66 -3.79 25.41
CA PRO A 33 18.06 -2.83 24.47
C PRO A 33 18.69 -2.86 23.06
N LEU A 34 19.99 -3.18 22.95
CA LEU A 34 20.65 -3.26 21.64
C LEU A 34 20.19 -4.49 20.85
N ASP A 35 20.07 -5.63 21.51
CA ASP A 35 19.58 -6.86 20.89
C ASP A 35 18.09 -6.75 20.54
N ALA A 36 17.32 -6.06 21.39
CA ALA A 36 15.94 -5.70 21.10
C ALA A 36 15.81 -4.84 19.82
N ALA A 37 16.67 -3.83 19.66
CA ALA A 37 16.68 -2.98 18.48
C ALA A 37 17.04 -3.78 17.21
N ARG A 38 18.04 -4.67 17.29
CA ARG A 38 18.43 -5.55 16.16
C ARG A 38 17.31 -6.52 15.78
N ALA A 39 16.65 -7.11 16.77
CA ALA A 39 15.52 -8.00 16.54
C ALA A 39 14.33 -7.26 15.91
N ALA A 40 14.03 -6.05 16.39
CA ALA A 40 13.00 -5.18 15.83
C ALA A 40 13.30 -4.78 14.37
N ASP A 41 14.54 -4.41 14.07
CA ASP A 41 14.99 -4.10 12.71
C ASP A 41 14.82 -5.30 11.77
N ALA A 42 15.18 -6.51 12.21
CA ALA A 42 14.99 -7.72 11.42
C ALA A 42 13.52 -7.97 11.07
N LYS A 43 12.59 -7.64 11.98
CA LYS A 43 11.14 -7.73 11.72
C LYS A 43 10.68 -6.66 10.72
N VAL A 44 11.20 -5.44 10.81
CA VAL A 44 10.93 -4.39 9.82
C VAL A 44 11.44 -4.80 8.44
N VAL A 45 12.64 -5.38 8.32
CA VAL A 45 13.17 -5.90 7.04
C VAL A 45 12.24 -6.98 6.47
N ALA A 46 11.78 -7.92 7.30
CA ALA A 46 10.85 -8.95 6.87
C ALA A 46 9.54 -8.35 6.32
N VAL A 47 8.96 -7.37 7.03
CA VAL A 47 7.72 -6.70 6.58
C VAL A 47 7.94 -5.90 5.30
N LYS A 48 9.06 -5.18 5.17
CA LYS A 48 9.43 -4.49 3.92
C LYS A 48 9.54 -5.48 2.75
N GLY A 49 10.10 -6.67 2.99
CA GLY A 49 10.22 -7.72 1.97
C GLY A 49 8.90 -8.37 1.55
N LEU A 50 7.84 -8.26 2.36
CA LEU A 50 6.50 -8.74 1.98
C LEU A 50 5.79 -7.81 0.99
N ASP A 51 6.32 -6.60 0.79
CA ASP A 51 5.83 -5.66 -0.21
C ASP A 51 4.32 -5.38 -0.13
N ILE A 52 3.76 -5.47 1.07
CA ILE A 52 2.31 -5.34 1.31
C ILE A 52 1.82 -3.93 0.96
N ASP A 53 2.71 -2.94 0.95
CA ASP A 53 2.38 -1.57 0.53
C ASP A 53 2.19 -1.45 -0.99
N GLN A 54 2.58 -2.45 -1.78
CA GLN A 54 2.27 -2.52 -3.22
C GLN A 54 0.88 -3.06 -3.52
N TYR A 55 0.10 -3.49 -2.52
CA TYR A 55 -1.35 -3.64 -2.68
C TYR A 55 -2.01 -2.26 -2.73
N THR A 56 -1.66 -1.49 -3.76
CA THR A 56 -2.45 -0.34 -4.17
C THR A 56 -3.71 -0.94 -4.77
N MET A 57 -4.83 -0.89 -4.04
CA MET A 57 -6.10 -1.28 -4.64
C MET A 57 -6.33 -0.44 -5.89
N SER A 58 -6.91 -1.07 -6.90
CA SER A 58 -7.21 -0.36 -8.14
C SER A 58 -8.15 0.82 -7.85
N PRO A 59 -8.05 1.93 -8.61
CA PRO A 59 -8.81 3.13 -8.31
C PRO A 59 -10.31 2.88 -8.10
N GLU A 60 -10.89 1.99 -8.91
CA GLU A 60 -12.29 1.59 -8.83
C GLU A 60 -12.67 0.90 -7.51
N HIS A 61 -11.75 0.13 -6.91
CA HIS A 61 -11.96 -0.49 -5.59
C HIS A 61 -11.92 0.55 -4.47
N GLU A 62 -11.01 1.51 -4.55
CA GLU A 62 -10.95 2.62 -3.57
C GLU A 62 -12.21 3.48 -3.65
N LEU A 63 -12.73 3.74 -4.86
CA LEU A 63 -14.00 4.43 -5.01
C LEU A 63 -15.18 3.61 -4.49
N ALA A 64 -15.22 2.30 -4.74
CA ALA A 64 -16.28 1.43 -4.24
C ALA A 64 -16.38 1.45 -2.70
N LYS A 65 -15.25 1.45 -1.99
CA LYS A 65 -15.20 1.56 -0.51
C LYS A 65 -15.85 2.82 0.04
N SER A 66 -15.83 3.92 -0.72
CA SER A 66 -16.47 5.17 -0.31
C SER A 66 -18.00 5.09 -0.29
N ASN A 67 -18.57 4.01 -0.84
CA ASN A 67 -20.02 3.77 -1.00
C ASN A 67 -20.74 4.91 -1.74
N LEU A 68 -20.00 5.75 -2.47
CA LEU A 68 -20.57 6.76 -3.36
C LEU A 68 -21.10 6.07 -4.61
N GLU A 69 -22.28 6.47 -5.05
CA GLU A 69 -22.85 6.07 -6.32
C GLU A 69 -22.48 7.08 -7.40
N VAL A 70 -21.68 6.63 -8.37
CA VAL A 70 -21.14 7.48 -9.43
C VAL A 70 -21.67 6.96 -10.78
N PRO A 71 -22.38 7.79 -11.55
CA PRO A 71 -22.81 7.42 -12.90
C PRO A 71 -21.59 7.31 -13.83
N PHE A 72 -21.70 6.49 -14.88
CA PHE A 72 -20.60 6.24 -15.82
C PHE A 72 -19.99 7.54 -16.39
N GLU A 73 -20.83 8.52 -16.70
CA GLU A 73 -20.42 9.83 -17.25
C GLU A 73 -19.46 10.60 -16.32
N ALA A 74 -19.63 10.47 -15.00
CA ALA A 74 -18.75 11.06 -14.01
C ALA A 74 -17.55 10.16 -13.69
N PHE A 75 -17.75 8.83 -13.72
CA PHE A 75 -16.69 7.85 -13.48
C PHE A 75 -15.60 7.90 -14.56
N ALA A 76 -15.99 7.93 -15.84
CA ALA A 76 -15.08 7.82 -16.97
C ALA A 76 -13.96 8.89 -17.02
N PRO A 77 -14.22 10.20 -16.85
CA PRO A 77 -13.16 11.20 -16.81
C PRO A 77 -12.31 11.08 -15.54
N TRP A 78 -12.93 10.79 -14.39
CA TRP A 78 -12.23 10.62 -13.11
C TRP A 78 -11.26 9.43 -13.15
N TYR A 79 -11.71 8.28 -13.64
CA TYR A 79 -10.94 7.04 -13.67
C TYR A 79 -9.68 7.18 -14.51
N ARG A 80 -9.77 7.85 -15.68
CA ARG A 80 -8.60 8.11 -16.52
C ARG A 80 -7.53 8.94 -15.80
N VAL A 81 -7.94 9.91 -14.98
CA VAL A 81 -7.01 10.72 -14.16
C VAL A 81 -6.43 9.87 -13.02
N ALA A 82 -7.28 9.16 -12.29
CA ALA A 82 -6.86 8.30 -11.17
C ALA A 82 -5.90 7.19 -11.62
N TYR A 83 -6.15 6.59 -12.79
CA TYR A 83 -5.29 5.59 -13.40
C TYR A 83 -3.90 6.16 -13.76
N ARG A 84 -3.85 7.36 -14.34
CA ARG A 84 -2.57 8.03 -14.64
C ARG A 84 -1.77 8.40 -13.40
N ILE A 85 -2.45 8.78 -12.31
CA ILE A 85 -1.79 9.09 -11.03
C ILE A 85 -1.21 7.81 -10.41
N SER A 86 -1.98 6.72 -10.40
CA SER A 86 -1.56 5.45 -9.80
C SER A 86 -0.40 4.77 -10.53
N HIS A 87 -0.33 4.88 -11.86
CA HIS A 87 0.64 4.12 -12.66
C HIS A 87 1.90 4.91 -13.08
N ARG A 88 2.11 6.13 -12.54
CA ARG A 88 3.21 7.07 -12.87
C ARG A 88 3.19 7.55 -14.34
N LEU A 89 4.03 8.55 -14.64
CA LEU A 89 4.14 9.15 -15.97
C LEU A 89 4.74 8.15 -16.98
N GLY A 90 3.96 7.72 -17.97
CA GLY A 90 4.43 6.83 -19.05
C GLY A 90 3.46 5.70 -19.45
N CYS A 91 2.30 5.59 -18.81
CA CYS A 91 1.32 4.56 -19.11
C CYS A 91 0.66 4.76 -20.46
N GLN A 92 0.28 3.63 -21.09
CA GLN A 92 -0.56 3.68 -22.27
C GLN A 92 -1.90 4.37 -21.96
N PRO A 93 -2.43 5.15 -22.92
CA PRO A 93 -3.76 5.72 -22.79
C PRO A 93 -4.80 4.60 -22.68
N LEU A 94 -5.71 4.73 -21.73
CA LEU A 94 -6.84 3.80 -21.57
C LEU A 94 -7.79 3.93 -22.76
N THR A 95 -8.26 2.78 -23.25
CA THR A 95 -9.36 2.73 -24.23
C THR A 95 -10.71 2.89 -23.53
N ASP A 96 -11.77 3.18 -24.29
CA ASP A 96 -13.11 3.26 -23.74
C ASP A 96 -13.60 1.90 -23.20
N GLU A 97 -13.15 0.80 -23.80
CA GLU A 97 -13.41 -0.56 -23.32
C GLU A 97 -12.77 -0.83 -21.96
N ASP A 98 -11.55 -0.32 -21.72
CA ASP A 98 -10.88 -0.46 -20.42
C ASP A 98 -11.64 0.31 -19.33
N VAL A 99 -12.14 1.51 -19.67
CA VAL A 99 -12.92 2.33 -18.76
C VAL A 99 -14.28 1.70 -18.44
N ALA A 100 -14.95 1.11 -19.44
CA ALA A 100 -16.19 0.37 -19.24
C ALA A 100 -15.98 -0.85 -18.33
N ARG A 101 -14.90 -1.62 -18.56
CA ARG A 101 -14.54 -2.77 -17.72
C ARG A 101 -14.25 -2.36 -16.28
N ALA A 102 -13.56 -1.25 -16.08
CA ALA A 102 -13.29 -0.70 -14.74
C ALA A 102 -14.58 -0.23 -14.05
N TYR A 103 -15.55 0.28 -14.80
CA TYR A 103 -16.85 0.66 -14.26
C TYR A 103 -17.67 -0.56 -13.82
N ASP A 104 -17.67 -1.63 -14.62
CA ASP A 104 -18.31 -2.89 -14.23
C ASP A 104 -17.69 -3.47 -12.95
N ALA A 105 -16.35 -3.38 -12.84
CA ALA A 105 -15.64 -3.79 -11.62
C ALA A 105 -16.05 -2.93 -10.42
N TYR A 106 -16.08 -1.60 -10.56
CA TYR A 106 -16.61 -0.69 -9.53
C TYR A 106 -18.03 -1.08 -9.06
N GLN A 107 -18.93 -1.36 -10.00
CA GLN A 107 -20.31 -1.75 -9.67
C GLN A 107 -20.37 -3.08 -8.92
N ARG A 108 -19.58 -4.09 -9.34
CA ARG A 108 -19.50 -5.38 -8.63
C ARG A 108 -18.90 -5.24 -7.24
N SER A 109 -17.80 -4.49 -7.11
CA SER A 109 -17.13 -4.25 -5.84
C SER A 109 -18.02 -3.48 -4.86
N ARG A 110 -19.00 -2.70 -5.32
CA ARG A 110 -20.03 -2.11 -4.44
C ARG A 110 -21.04 -3.14 -3.90
N CYS A 111 -21.33 -4.20 -4.66
CA CYS A 111 -22.25 -5.26 -4.26
C CYS A 111 -21.61 -6.24 -3.27
N ASP A 112 -20.29 -6.44 -3.30
CA ASP A 112 -19.58 -7.37 -2.42
C ASP A 112 -19.54 -6.95 -0.93
N PHE A 113 -19.97 -5.72 -0.60
CA PHE A 113 -20.03 -5.19 0.78
C PHE A 113 -21.43 -5.27 1.42
N TYR A 114 -22.41 -5.94 0.79
CA TYR A 114 -23.77 -6.17 1.31
C TYR A 114 -24.06 -7.66 1.47
#